data_AF-A0A354HGM0-F1
#
_entry.id   AF-A0A354HGM0-F1
#
_cell.length_a   1.000
_cell.length_b   1.000
_cell.length_c   1.000
_cell.angle_alpha   90.00
_cell.angle_beta   90.00
_cell.angle_gamma   90.00
#
_symmetry.space_group_name_H-M   'P 1'
#
loop_
_entity.id
_entity.type
_entity.pdbx_description
1 polymer ?
#
loop_
_entity_poly.entity_id
_entity_poly.type
_entity_poly.pdbx_seq_one_letter_code
_entity_poly.pdbx_strand_id
1 'polypeptide(L)'
;MNFFTSELKKIADLCEFVGEPKYVGRACVFRLSDDVTGKMEFVTGIVADNYCDLKLTLFNRKEGIIDTQRIKLEDVIGKIRIGDGMASPHIWTYGKPEWYGFKPTEAHYSALAQAADDYLEMFAEPEMNEIIGMRV
;
A
#
# COMPACT_ATOMS: atom_id res chain seq x y z
N MET A 1 -10.70 12.96 7.79
CA MET A 1 -9.84 11.88 7.26
C MET A 1 -8.39 12.27 7.52
N ASN A 2 -7.53 11.38 8.03
CA ASN A 2 -6.13 11.73 8.33
C ASN A 2 -5.23 11.58 7.09
N PHE A 3 -3.99 12.11 7.16
CA PHE A 3 -3.04 12.08 6.05
C PHE A 3 -2.84 10.66 5.49
N PHE A 4 -2.52 9.68 6.35
CA PHE A 4 -2.31 8.29 5.94
C PHE A 4 -3.52 7.70 5.23
N THR A 5 -4.73 7.97 5.73
CA THR A 5 -5.96 7.53 5.06
C THR A 5 -6.07 8.09 3.65
N SER A 6 -5.78 9.39 3.46
CA SER A 6 -5.81 10.00 2.14
C SER A 6 -4.78 9.39 1.19
N GLU A 7 -3.57 9.10 1.66
CA GLU A 7 -2.53 8.48 0.83
C GLU A 7 -2.86 7.02 0.50
N LEU A 8 -3.35 6.24 1.46
CA LEU A 8 -3.79 4.87 1.24
C LEU A 8 -4.98 4.79 0.30
N LYS A 9 -5.89 5.78 0.34
CA LYS A 9 -7.02 5.84 -0.58
C LYS A 9 -6.58 6.02 -2.03
N LYS A 10 -5.57 6.86 -2.28
CA LYS A 10 -5.03 7.04 -3.63
C LYS A 10 -4.43 5.76 -4.22
N ILE A 11 -3.86 4.89 -3.38
CA ILE A 11 -3.36 3.57 -3.80
C ILE A 11 -4.53 2.62 -4.00
N ALA A 12 -5.37 2.46 -2.97
CA ALA A 12 -6.50 1.53 -2.98
C ALA A 12 -7.50 1.77 -4.12
N ASP A 13 -7.74 3.04 -4.50
CA ASP A 13 -8.63 3.38 -5.61
C ASP A 13 -8.09 2.96 -6.98
N LEU A 14 -6.78 2.68 -7.06
CA LEU A 14 -6.09 2.22 -8.28
C LEU A 14 -5.82 0.71 -8.27
N CYS A 15 -6.07 0.03 -7.16
CA CYS A 15 -5.87 -1.42 -7.05
C CYS A 15 -7.08 -2.18 -7.61
N GLU A 16 -6.82 -3.24 -8.36
CA GLU A 16 -7.85 -4.11 -8.93
C GLU A 16 -8.36 -5.14 -7.90
N PHE A 17 -7.51 -5.58 -6.99
CA PHE A 17 -7.81 -6.62 -5.99
C PHE A 17 -8.32 -6.08 -4.65
N VAL A 18 -8.49 -4.76 -4.51
CA VAL A 18 -8.94 -4.12 -3.28
C VAL A 18 -10.47 -3.95 -3.27
N GLY A 19 -11.17 -4.95 -2.74
CA GLY A 19 -12.63 -4.95 -2.61
C GLY A 19 -13.15 -4.24 -1.34
N GLU A 20 -14.18 -3.41 -1.50
CA GLU A 20 -14.91 -2.77 -0.38
C GLU A 20 -14.02 -2.08 0.69
N PRO A 21 -13.02 -1.25 0.32
CA PRO A 21 -12.06 -0.73 1.29
C PRO A 21 -12.71 0.09 2.42
N LYS A 22 -12.26 -0.16 3.63
CA LYS A 22 -12.61 0.58 4.86
C LYS A 22 -11.34 1.17 5.46
N TYR A 23 -11.44 2.40 5.94
CA TYR A 23 -10.30 3.08 6.54
C TYR A 23 -10.47 3.23 8.04
N VAL A 24 -9.55 2.67 8.81
CA VAL A 24 -9.58 2.69 10.28
C VAL A 24 -8.22 3.15 10.79
N GLY A 25 -8.18 4.32 11.41
CA GLY A 25 -6.91 4.94 11.82
C GLY A 25 -5.97 5.14 10.62
N ARG A 26 -4.79 4.52 10.65
CA ARG A 26 -3.76 4.61 9.60
C ARG A 26 -3.75 3.40 8.66
N ALA A 27 -4.82 2.62 8.64
CA ALA A 27 -4.93 1.41 7.83
C ALA A 27 -6.09 1.49 6.83
N CYS A 28 -5.88 0.87 5.67
CA CYS A 28 -6.93 0.45 4.74
C CYS A 28 -7.15 -1.05 4.95
N VAL A 29 -8.38 -1.46 5.24
CA VAL A 29 -8.79 -2.86 5.39
C VAL A 29 -9.78 -3.17 4.29
N PHE A 30 -9.59 -4.25 3.55
CA PHE A 30 -10.36 -4.57 2.36
C PHE A 30 -10.61 -6.08 2.28
N ARG A 31 -11.58 -6.48 1.45
CA ARG A 31 -11.76 -7.89 1.10
C ARG A 31 -10.94 -8.21 -0.13
N LEU A 32 -10.17 -9.29 -0.05
CA LEU A 32 -9.53 -9.91 -1.20
C LEU A 32 -10.40 -11.04 -1.75
N SER A 33 -10.98 -11.86 -0.87
CA SER A 33 -12.02 -12.84 -1.23
C SER A 33 -13.05 -12.95 -0.09
N ASP A 34 -13.96 -13.92 -0.16
CA ASP A 34 -14.97 -14.14 0.89
C ASP A 34 -14.35 -14.46 2.25
N ASP A 35 -13.25 -15.21 2.26
CA ASP A 35 -12.58 -15.66 3.48
C ASP A 35 -11.26 -14.92 3.77
N VAL A 36 -10.72 -14.16 2.81
CA VAL A 36 -9.45 -13.41 2.95
C VAL A 36 -9.69 -11.91 3.08
N THR A 37 -9.25 -11.37 4.21
CA THR A 37 -9.22 -9.92 4.46
C THR A 37 -7.78 -9.41 4.34
N GLY A 38 -7.59 -8.34 3.57
CA GLY A 38 -6.34 -7.63 3.45
C GLY A 38 -6.30 -6.38 4.33
N LYS A 39 -5.11 -6.03 4.81
CA LYS A 39 -4.82 -4.77 5.50
C LYS A 39 -3.56 -4.14 4.91
N MET A 40 -3.69 -2.90 4.46
CA MET A 40 -2.63 -2.08 3.90
C MET A 40 -2.30 -0.91 4.83
N GLU A 41 -1.02 -0.73 5.14
CA GLU A 41 -0.52 0.29 6.06
C GLU A 41 0.81 0.85 5.56
N PHE A 42 1.03 2.16 5.69
CA PHE A 42 2.39 2.67 5.69
C PHE A 42 3.04 2.34 7.05
N VAL A 43 4.28 1.85 7.04
CA VAL A 43 5.02 1.50 8.26
C VAL A 43 6.45 2.04 8.24
N THR A 44 7.03 2.22 9.42
CA THR A 44 8.41 2.68 9.57
C THR A 44 9.42 1.57 9.30
N GLY A 45 10.56 1.95 8.74
CA GLY A 45 11.75 1.09 8.66
C GLY A 45 12.56 1.13 9.96
N ILE A 46 13.89 1.27 9.82
CA ILE A 46 14.82 1.38 10.95
C ILE A 46 14.71 2.74 11.64
N VAL A 47 14.42 3.80 10.88
CA VAL A 47 14.33 5.17 11.40
C VAL A 47 12.91 5.43 11.92
N ALA A 48 12.79 5.82 13.18
CA ALA A 48 11.52 6.19 13.78
C ALA A 48 10.87 7.35 13.02
N ASP A 49 9.54 7.38 13.02
CA ASP A 49 8.71 8.40 12.36
C ASP A 49 8.88 8.55 10.83
N ASN A 50 9.73 7.72 10.21
CA ASN A 50 9.99 7.68 8.77
C ASN A 50 9.30 6.44 8.17
N TYR A 51 8.14 6.66 7.57
CA TYR A 51 7.32 5.61 6.98
C TYR A 51 7.76 5.40 5.53
N CYS A 52 8.61 4.40 5.33
CA CYS A 52 9.30 4.13 4.06
C CYS A 52 8.85 2.81 3.40
N ASP A 53 7.92 2.08 4.00
CA ASP A 53 7.39 0.83 3.46
C ASP A 53 5.86 0.86 3.42
N LEU A 54 5.29 0.23 2.39
CA LEU A 54 3.89 -0.17 2.32
C LEU A 54 3.80 -1.64 2.79
N LYS A 55 3.09 -1.88 3.87
CA LYS A 55 2.86 -3.22 4.43
C LYS A 55 1.49 -3.72 4.02
N LEU A 56 1.46 -4.92 3.45
CA LEU A 56 0.26 -5.71 3.21
C LEU A 56 0.24 -6.88 4.18
N THR A 57 -0.90 -7.12 4.81
CA THR A 57 -1.11 -8.28 5.69
C THR A 57 -2.41 -8.94 5.29
N LEU A 58 -2.34 -10.22 4.97
CA LEU A 58 -3.49 -11.04 4.60
C LEU A 58 -3.85 -11.93 5.78
N PHE A 59 -5.13 -11.99 6.12
CA PHE A 59 -5.59 -12.83 7.22
C PHE A 59 -6.95 -13.46 6.91
N ASN A 60 -7.07 -14.72 7.32
CA ASN A 60 -8.31 -15.47 7.34
C ASN A 60 -8.96 -15.30 8.73
N ARG A 61 -10.28 -15.12 8.78
CA ARG A 61 -11.01 -14.94 10.06
C ARG A 61 -10.91 -16.15 11.00
N LYS A 62 -10.73 -17.34 10.46
CA LYS A 62 -10.66 -18.61 11.21
C LYS A 62 -9.23 -18.96 11.61
N GLU A 63 -8.26 -18.66 10.75
CA GLU A 63 -6.88 -19.17 10.89
C GLU A 63 -5.86 -18.08 11.27
N GLY A 64 -6.25 -16.80 11.23
CA GLY A 64 -5.37 -15.69 11.56
C GLY A 64 -4.57 -15.20 10.35
N ILE A 65 -3.34 -14.76 10.58
CA ILE A 65 -2.48 -14.19 9.52
C ILE A 65 -2.05 -15.31 8.57
N ILE A 66 -2.33 -15.12 7.29
CA ILE A 66 -1.88 -15.98 6.19
C ILE A 66 -0.44 -15.59 5.84
N ASP A 67 -0.23 -14.32 5.51
CA ASP A 67 1.07 -13.78 5.14
C ASP A 67 1.18 -12.27 5.39
N THR A 68 2.41 -11.75 5.36
CA THR A 68 2.71 -10.33 5.44
C THR A 68 3.85 -9.95 4.52
N GLN A 69 3.58 -9.03 3.59
CA GLN A 69 4.58 -8.46 2.70
C GLN A 69 4.88 -7.00 3.04
N ARG A 70 6.15 -6.61 2.96
CA ARG A 70 6.60 -5.22 3.05
C ARG A 70 7.24 -4.81 1.75
N ILE A 71 6.63 -3.82 1.09
CA ILE A 71 7.10 -3.23 -0.15
C ILE A 71 7.81 -1.93 0.21
N LYS A 72 9.12 -1.85 -0.01
CA LYS A 72 9.84 -0.58 0.21
C LYS A 72 9.41 0.41 -0.86
N LEU A 73 9.15 1.65 -0.46
CA LEU A 73 8.77 2.70 -1.40
C LEU A 73 9.90 2.98 -2.40
N GLU A 74 11.16 2.85 -1.99
CA GLU A 74 12.32 3.00 -2.87
C GLU A 74 12.38 1.92 -3.96
N ASP A 75 11.93 0.69 -3.70
CA ASP A 75 12.00 -0.39 -4.69
C ASP A 75 10.99 -0.15 -5.83
N VAL A 76 9.91 0.60 -5.56
CA VAL A 76 8.84 0.90 -6.51
C VAL A 76 9.03 2.27 -7.19
N ILE A 77 9.37 3.29 -6.40
CA ILE A 77 9.45 4.69 -6.87
C ILE A 77 10.89 5.06 -7.27
N GLY A 78 11.88 4.34 -6.77
CA GLY A 78 13.27 4.73 -6.82
C GLY A 78 13.64 5.76 -5.75
N LYS A 79 14.94 6.09 -5.67
CA LYS A 79 15.41 7.18 -4.81
C LYS A 79 14.99 8.55 -5.37
N ILE A 80 14.67 9.46 -4.48
CA ILE A 80 14.28 10.84 -4.79
C ILE A 80 15.42 11.80 -4.45
N ARG A 81 15.54 12.89 -5.22
CA ARG A 81 16.49 13.95 -4.93
C ARG A 81 15.93 14.87 -3.84
N ILE A 82 16.68 15.04 -2.75
CA ILE A 82 16.37 15.99 -1.68
C ILE A 82 17.59 16.89 -1.48
N GLY A 83 17.47 18.16 -1.88
CA GLY A 83 18.61 19.07 -1.96
C GLY A 83 19.69 18.54 -2.89
N ASP A 84 20.89 18.34 -2.35
CA ASP A 84 22.06 17.82 -3.09
C ASP A 84 22.25 16.31 -2.95
N GLY A 85 21.39 15.62 -2.19
CA GLY A 85 21.47 14.18 -1.95
C GLY A 85 20.34 13.38 -2.59
N MET A 86 20.49 12.05 -2.58
CA MET A 86 19.44 11.09 -2.91
C MET A 86 18.96 10.40 -1.63
N ALA A 87 17.65 10.28 -1.45
CA ALA A 87 17.04 9.64 -0.29
C ALA A 87 15.91 8.69 -0.70
N SER A 88 15.58 7.73 0.16
CA SER A 88 14.41 6.88 -0.02
C SER A 88 13.13 7.71 0.19
N PRO A 89 12.09 7.56 -0.66
CA PRO A 89 10.79 8.20 -0.42
C PRO A 89 10.19 7.74 0.91
N HIS A 90 9.70 8.68 1.70
CA HIS A 90 9.03 8.37 2.95
C HIS A 90 8.07 9.47 3.37
N ILE A 91 7.10 9.09 4.20
CA ILE A 91 6.27 10.02 4.96
C ILE A 91 6.97 10.27 6.28
N TRP A 92 7.20 11.53 6.62
CA TRP A 92 7.76 11.92 7.91
C TRP A 92 6.67 12.46 8.83
N THR A 93 6.67 12.00 10.08
CA THR A 93 5.69 12.44 11.09
C THR A 93 6.27 13.33 12.18
N TYR A 94 7.51 13.79 12.02
CA TYR A 94 8.08 14.82 12.89
C TYR A 94 7.38 16.16 12.61
N GLY A 95 6.28 16.41 13.32
CA GLY A 95 5.37 17.52 13.08
C GLY A 95 4.08 17.06 12.39
N LYS A 96 3.67 17.76 11.33
CA LYS A 96 2.50 17.38 10.54
C LYS A 96 2.90 16.26 9.58
N PRO A 97 2.18 15.12 9.54
CA PRO A 97 2.47 14.06 8.58
C PRO A 97 2.43 14.57 7.13
N GLU A 98 3.53 14.37 6.42
CA GLU A 98 3.68 14.72 5.00
C GLU A 98 4.78 13.92 4.31
N TRP A 99 4.79 13.92 2.98
CA TRP A 99 5.90 13.39 2.19
C TRP A 99 7.11 14.32 2.33
N TYR A 100 8.26 13.77 2.74
CA TYR A 100 9.44 14.60 3.00
C TYR A 100 10.21 14.91 1.72
N GLY A 101 10.35 16.19 1.39
CA GLY A 101 11.16 16.67 0.26
C GLY A 101 10.67 16.21 -1.13
N PHE A 102 9.48 15.62 -1.21
CA PHE A 102 8.94 14.97 -2.39
C PHE A 102 7.42 15.03 -2.39
N LYS A 103 6.82 15.02 -3.58
CA LYS A 103 5.37 14.93 -3.76
C LYS A 103 5.08 13.81 -4.75
N PRO A 104 4.45 12.69 -4.33
CA PRO A 104 4.12 11.64 -5.26
C PRO A 104 3.12 12.12 -6.32
N THR A 105 3.33 11.68 -7.55
CA THR A 105 2.47 11.92 -8.71
C THR A 105 1.50 10.75 -8.85
N GLU A 106 0.54 10.86 -9.76
CA GLU A 106 -0.35 9.74 -10.09
C GLU A 106 0.42 8.49 -10.51
N ALA A 107 1.46 8.64 -11.34
CA ALA A 107 2.32 7.53 -11.76
C ALA A 107 2.97 6.79 -10.57
N HIS A 108 3.36 7.50 -9.51
CA HIS A 108 3.89 6.87 -8.30
C HIS A 108 2.82 6.07 -7.56
N TYR A 109 1.59 6.56 -7.47
CA TYR A 109 0.50 5.79 -6.85
C TYR A 109 0.09 4.60 -7.72
N SER A 110 0.06 4.73 -9.04
CA SER A 110 -0.18 3.62 -9.96
C SER A 110 0.87 2.52 -9.83
N ALA A 111 2.16 2.89 -9.71
CA ALA A 111 3.22 1.91 -9.50
C ALA A 111 3.10 1.19 -8.15
N LEU A 112 2.71 1.92 -7.09
CA LEU A 112 2.45 1.32 -5.77
C LEU A 112 1.22 0.42 -5.78
N ALA A 113 0.17 0.79 -6.51
CA ALA A 113 -1.03 -0.02 -6.67
C ALA A 113 -0.72 -1.31 -7.44
N GLN A 114 0.03 -1.21 -8.55
CA GLN A 114 0.49 -2.38 -9.30
C GLN A 114 1.33 -3.33 -8.43
N ALA A 115 2.29 -2.81 -7.68
CA ALA A 115 3.12 -3.64 -6.80
C ALA A 115 2.29 -4.31 -5.68
N ALA A 116 1.21 -3.67 -5.22
CA ALA A 116 0.28 -4.27 -4.29
C ALA A 116 -0.55 -5.38 -4.97
N ASP A 117 -1.08 -5.10 -6.16
CA ASP A 117 -1.88 -6.05 -6.94
C ASP A 117 -1.09 -7.30 -7.35
N ASP A 118 0.15 -7.14 -7.80
CA ASP A 118 1.06 -8.27 -8.13
C ASP A 118 1.21 -9.23 -6.94
N TYR A 119 1.22 -8.71 -5.70
CA TYR A 119 1.25 -9.52 -4.50
C TYR A 119 -0.11 -10.12 -4.16
N LEU A 120 -1.18 -9.34 -4.28
CA LEU A 120 -2.55 -9.78 -3.96
C LEU A 120 -3.07 -10.86 -4.93
N GLU A 121 -2.69 -10.79 -6.20
CA GLU A 121 -3.05 -11.76 -7.25
C GLU A 121 -2.63 -13.18 -6.86
N MET A 122 -1.50 -13.33 -6.17
CA MET A 122 -1.00 -14.64 -5.71
C MET A 122 -1.90 -15.32 -4.68
N PHE A 123 -2.82 -14.58 -4.07
CA PHE A 123 -3.79 -15.06 -3.08
C PHE A 123 -5.24 -14.88 -3.53
N ALA A 124 -5.45 -14.34 -4.72
CA ALA A 124 -6.76 -14.20 -5.34
C ALA A 124 -7.32 -15.56 -5.75
N GLU A 125 -8.64 -15.72 -5.64
CA GLU A 125 -9.31 -16.90 -6.17
C GLU A 125 -9.32 -16.85 -7.71
N PRO A 126 -9.24 -18.01 -8.41
CA PRO A 126 -9.16 -18.05 -9.87
C PRO A 126 -10.30 -17.29 -10.57
N GLU A 127 -11.50 -17.32 -10.00
CA GLU A 127 -12.70 -16.64 -10.52
C GLU A 127 -12.55 -15.11 -10.49
N MET A 128 -11.82 -14.56 -9.50
CA MET A 128 -11.53 -13.13 -9.43
C MET A 128 -10.49 -12.71 -10.49
N ASN A 129 -9.49 -13.56 -10.74
CA ASN A 129 -8.49 -13.32 -11.80
C ASN A 129 -9.13 -13.34 -13.19
N GLU A 130 -10.12 -14.20 -13.44
CA GLU A 130 -10.88 -14.23 -14.69
C GLU A 130 -11.72 -12.95 -14.90
N ILE A 131 -12.40 -12.46 -13.86
CA ILE A 131 -13.22 -11.23 -13.93
C ILE A 131 -12.35 -10.00 -14.21
N ILE A 132 -11.16 -9.93 -13.61
CA ILE A 132 -10.21 -8.84 -13.84
C ILE A 132 -9.60 -8.95 -15.24
N GLY A 133 -9.16 -10.13 -15.67
CA GLY A 133 -8.59 -10.36 -17.00
C GLY A 133 -9.55 -10.04 -18.16
N MET A 134 -10.87 -10.07 -17.92
CA MET A 134 -11.90 -9.67 -18.91
C MET A 134 -12.13 -8.16 -19.02
N ARG A 135 -11.55 -7.34 -18.12
CA ARG A 135 -11.71 -5.88 -18.11
C ARG A 135 -10.62 -5.12 -18.88
N VAL A 136 -9.65 -5.83 -19.45
CA VAL A 136 -8.52 -5.27 -20.23
C VAL A 136 -8.82 -5.21 -21.73
#